data_AF-A0A0A0BLB4-F1
#
_entry.id   AF-A0A0A0BLB4-F1
#
_cell.length_a   1.000
_cell.length_b   1.000
_cell.length_c   1.000
_cell.angle_alpha   90.00
_cell.angle_beta   90.00
_cell.angle_gamma   90.00
#
_symmetry.space_group_name_H-M   'P 1'
#
loop_
_entity.id
_entity.type
_entity.pdbx_description
1 polymer ?
#
loop_
_entity_poly.entity_id
_entity_poly.type
_entity_poly.pdbx_seq_one_letter_code
_entity_poly.pdbx_strand_id
1 'polypeptide(L)'
;QEQGYVSFIPLSTGGYTIKRKWFREDATRRGERHLRESGEIPDFTAYARDRFGVDVVALPPFRRVRYDINLESLRTGHLYGVFFDHSRLVDAPDVAMVQCELEYIRSRTVRPCDEQEVLDELDVVARWLEAQLTAAGLDARRGVYSKLSFLRDSVRSRPDLAEVP
;
A
#
# COMPACT_ATOMS: atom_id res chain seq x y z
N GLN A 1 -13.29 15.66 -7.91
CA GLN A 1 -13.09 14.32 -8.48
C GLN A 1 -12.29 13.47 -7.50
N GLU A 2 -12.71 12.23 -7.32
CA GLU A 2 -11.99 11.23 -6.55
C GLU A 2 -10.82 10.71 -7.39
N GLN A 3 -9.62 10.62 -6.79
CA GLN A 3 -8.40 10.12 -7.43
C GLN A 3 -7.82 9.01 -6.56
N GLY A 4 -7.07 8.09 -7.18
CA GLY A 4 -6.44 6.98 -6.46
C GLY A 4 -6.30 5.76 -7.35
N TYR A 5 -6.50 4.57 -6.80
CA TYR A 5 -6.41 3.32 -7.55
C TYR A 5 -7.37 2.24 -7.03
N VAL A 6 -7.68 1.30 -7.92
CA VAL A 6 -8.33 0.03 -7.59
C VAL A 6 -7.32 -1.08 -7.87
N SER A 7 -7.05 -1.93 -6.88
CA SER A 7 -6.19 -3.10 -7.05
C SER A 7 -6.98 -4.38 -6.87
N PHE A 8 -6.78 -5.32 -7.79
CA PHE A 8 -7.35 -6.64 -7.76
C PHE A 8 -6.28 -7.63 -7.30
N ILE A 9 -6.47 -8.23 -6.12
CA ILE A 9 -5.51 -9.15 -5.52
C ILE A 9 -6.12 -10.56 -5.60
N PRO A 10 -5.58 -11.46 -6.45
CA PRO A 10 -6.13 -12.80 -6.59
C PRO A 10 -6.01 -13.57 -5.26
N LEU A 11 -7.05 -14.34 -4.95
CA LEU A 11 -7.10 -15.21 -3.77
C LEU A 11 -6.71 -16.64 -4.14
N SER A 12 -6.03 -17.34 -3.23
CA SER A 12 -5.65 -18.76 -3.43
C SER A 12 -6.86 -19.70 -3.55
N THR A 13 -8.03 -19.28 -3.06
CA THR A 13 -9.29 -20.02 -3.11
C THR A 13 -10.12 -19.72 -4.36
N GLY A 14 -9.59 -18.93 -5.30
CA GLY A 14 -10.37 -18.32 -6.38
C GLY A 14 -11.00 -16.99 -5.96
N GLY A 15 -11.31 -16.14 -6.95
CA GLY A 15 -11.82 -14.79 -6.75
C GLY A 15 -10.73 -13.77 -6.40
N TYR A 16 -11.16 -12.60 -5.92
CA TYR A 16 -10.31 -11.43 -5.71
C TYR A 16 -10.62 -10.70 -4.41
N THR A 17 -9.58 -10.22 -3.73
CA THR A 17 -9.70 -9.07 -2.82
C THR A 17 -9.51 -7.80 -3.62
N ILE A 18 -10.53 -6.94 -3.63
CA ILE A 18 -10.48 -5.66 -4.30
C ILE A 18 -10.21 -4.60 -3.25
N LYS A 19 -9.13 -3.83 -3.44
CA LYS A 19 -8.82 -2.68 -2.60
C LYS A 19 -8.96 -1.41 -3.42
N ARG A 20 -9.77 -0.48 -2.92
CA ARG A 20 -9.93 0.86 -3.49
C ARG A 20 -9.30 1.85 -2.53
N LYS A 21 -8.28 2.56 -2.97
CA LYS A 21 -7.66 3.65 -2.22
C LYS A 21 -7.93 4.97 -2.92
N TRP A 22 -8.33 5.98 -2.18
CA TRP A 22 -8.55 7.33 -2.71
C TRP A 22 -7.72 8.38 -1.98
N PHE A 23 -6.97 9.14 -2.76
CA PHE A 23 -6.06 10.20 -2.35
C PHE A 23 -5.68 11.04 -3.59
N ARG A 24 -5.50 12.35 -3.41
CA ARG A 24 -5.08 13.26 -4.51
C ARG A 24 -3.58 13.19 -4.77
N GLU A 25 -2.82 13.05 -3.69
CA GLU A 25 -1.37 12.95 -3.71
C GLU A 25 -0.92 12.00 -2.59
N ASP A 26 0.33 11.55 -2.68
CA ASP A 26 0.92 10.69 -1.68
C ASP A 26 0.95 11.41 -0.33
N ALA A 27 0.14 10.90 0.60
CA ALA A 27 0.02 11.46 1.95
C ALA A 27 -0.01 10.36 3.01
N THR A 28 0.16 10.74 4.27
CA THR A 28 0.06 9.83 5.42
C THR A 28 -1.38 9.34 5.65
N ARG A 29 -2.38 10.18 5.36
CA ARG A 29 -3.80 9.83 5.48
C ARG A 29 -4.40 9.54 4.12
N ARG A 30 -5.04 8.38 3.98
CA ARG A 30 -5.71 7.94 2.75
C ARG A 30 -6.99 7.21 3.11
N GLY A 31 -8.01 7.36 2.29
CA GLY A 31 -9.19 6.52 2.41
C GLY A 31 -8.97 5.18 1.72
N GLU A 32 -9.46 4.11 2.34
CA GLU A 32 -9.40 2.77 1.78
C GLU A 32 -10.71 2.02 2.03
N ARG A 33 -11.11 1.21 1.05
CA ARG A 33 -12.19 0.24 1.16
C ARG A 33 -11.73 -1.11 0.63
N HIS A 34 -12.06 -2.17 1.36
CA HIS A 34 -11.87 -3.56 0.91
C HIS A 34 -13.20 -4.18 0.53
N LEU A 35 -13.18 -4.95 -0.54
CA LEU A 35 -14.29 -5.75 -1.04
C LEU A 35 -13.76 -7.13 -1.39
N ARG A 36 -14.63 -8.13 -1.37
CA ARG A 36 -14.33 -9.47 -1.87
C ARG A 36 -15.24 -9.77 -3.04
N GLU A 37 -14.66 -10.35 -4.08
CA GLU A 37 -15.37 -10.90 -5.22
C GLU A 37 -15.04 -12.38 -5.30
N SER A 38 -16.07 -13.24 -5.39
CA SER A 38 -15.89 -14.69 -5.42
C SER A 38 -15.75 -15.23 -6.84
N GLY A 39 -16.25 -14.49 -7.84
CA GLY A 39 -16.19 -14.87 -9.25
C GLY A 39 -14.87 -14.49 -9.93
N GLU A 40 -14.67 -15.06 -11.11
CA GLU A 40 -13.67 -14.55 -12.05
C GLU A 40 -14.09 -13.17 -12.55
N ILE A 41 -13.10 -12.30 -12.77
CA ILE A 41 -13.29 -10.98 -13.37
C ILE A 41 -12.51 -11.02 -14.68
N PRO A 42 -13.17 -11.17 -15.83
CA PRO A 42 -12.50 -11.30 -17.12
C PRO A 42 -11.88 -9.97 -17.59
N ASP A 43 -12.47 -8.85 -17.16
CA ASP A 43 -12.01 -7.50 -17.51
C ASP A 43 -12.08 -6.58 -16.28
N PHE A 44 -10.90 -6.28 -15.71
CA PHE A 44 -10.77 -5.34 -14.59
C PHE A 44 -11.14 -3.90 -14.99
N THR A 45 -10.86 -3.57 -16.26
CA THR A 45 -11.39 -2.45 -17.06
C THR A 45 -12.84 -2.06 -16.75
N ALA A 46 -13.70 -2.82 -17.42
CA ALA A 46 -15.14 -2.74 -17.34
C ALA A 46 -15.65 -2.93 -15.90
N TYR A 47 -15.09 -3.89 -15.14
CA TYR A 47 -15.54 -4.13 -13.76
C TYR A 47 -15.40 -2.87 -12.91
N ALA A 48 -14.26 -2.18 -12.96
CA ALA A 48 -14.06 -0.97 -12.16
C ALA A 48 -15.02 0.15 -12.55
N ARG A 49 -15.26 0.32 -13.86
CA ARG A 49 -16.20 1.31 -14.40
C ARG A 49 -17.62 1.02 -13.93
N ASP A 50 -18.10 -0.20 -14.13
CA ASP A 50 -19.50 -0.57 -13.86
C ASP A 50 -19.78 -0.64 -12.36
N ARG A 51 -18.84 -1.18 -11.58
CA ARG A 51 -19.03 -1.39 -10.13
C ARG A 51 -18.85 -0.11 -9.32
N PHE A 52 -17.93 0.76 -9.73
CA PHE A 52 -17.55 1.94 -8.93
C PHE A 52 -17.87 3.27 -9.62
N GLY A 53 -18.32 3.27 -10.87
CA GLY A 53 -18.64 4.51 -11.60
C GLY A 53 -17.42 5.40 -11.82
N VAL A 54 -16.25 4.79 -12.05
CA VAL A 54 -14.98 5.51 -12.21
C VAL A 54 -14.33 5.18 -13.55
N ASP A 55 -13.64 6.16 -14.12
CA ASP A 55 -12.72 5.93 -15.23
C ASP A 55 -11.36 5.49 -14.68
N VAL A 56 -10.82 4.42 -15.27
CA VAL A 56 -9.53 3.85 -14.88
C VAL A 56 -8.62 3.67 -16.07
N VAL A 57 -7.32 3.66 -15.81
CA VAL A 57 -6.28 3.27 -16.74
C VAL A 57 -5.54 2.10 -16.11
N ALA A 58 -5.39 1.01 -16.87
CA ALA A 58 -4.64 -0.15 -16.41
C ALA A 58 -3.17 0.22 -16.20
N LEU A 59 -2.58 -0.33 -15.14
CA LEU A 59 -1.18 -0.17 -14.81
C LEU A 59 -0.52 -1.55 -14.72
N PRO A 60 0.80 -1.65 -14.95
CA PRO A 60 1.47 -2.94 -15.03
C PRO A 60 1.23 -3.78 -13.75
N PRO A 61 0.94 -5.07 -13.89
CA PRO A 61 0.77 -5.94 -12.75
C PRO A 61 2.11 -6.19 -12.07
N PHE A 62 2.08 -6.44 -10.76
CA PHE A 62 3.26 -6.73 -9.98
C PHE A 62 3.00 -7.89 -9.01
N ARG A 63 4.07 -8.63 -8.72
CA ARG A 63 4.10 -9.62 -7.63
C ARG A 63 4.76 -8.99 -6.43
N ARG A 64 4.34 -9.40 -5.23
CA ARG A 64 4.97 -8.93 -4.00
C ARG A 64 5.21 -10.03 -2.99
N VAL A 65 6.28 -9.87 -2.23
CA VAL A 65 6.52 -10.59 -0.98
C VAL A 65 6.42 -9.57 0.14
N ARG A 66 5.63 -9.88 1.18
CA ARG A 66 5.40 -8.99 2.31
C ARG A 66 5.62 -9.71 3.63
N TYR A 67 6.37 -9.09 4.53
CA TYR A 67 6.57 -9.54 5.90
C TYR A 67 5.93 -8.54 6.86
N ASP A 68 5.09 -9.05 7.76
CA ASP A 68 4.29 -8.23 8.67
C ASP A 68 4.77 -8.42 10.12
N ILE A 69 5.09 -7.32 10.79
CA ILE A 69 5.42 -7.28 12.21
C ILE A 69 4.44 -6.32 12.88
N ASN A 70 3.71 -6.79 13.88
CA ASN A 70 2.81 -5.97 14.66
C ASN A 70 3.40 -5.69 16.04
N LEU A 71 3.34 -4.42 16.45
CA LEU A 71 3.85 -3.92 17.71
C LEU A 71 2.67 -3.30 18.48
N GLU A 72 2.59 -3.55 19.79
CA GLU A 72 1.61 -2.92 20.66
C GLU A 72 2.34 -2.16 21.75
N SER A 73 2.04 -0.86 21.89
CA SER A 73 2.56 -0.04 22.98
C SER A 73 1.92 -0.48 24.29
N LEU A 74 2.71 -0.99 25.23
CA LEU A 74 2.21 -1.38 26.56
C LEU A 74 1.74 -0.19 27.39
N ARG A 75 2.12 1.04 27.01
CA ARG A 75 1.76 2.27 27.70
C ARG A 75 0.40 2.80 27.27
N THR A 76 0.15 2.84 25.95
CA THR A 76 -1.03 3.49 25.35
C THR A 76 -2.04 2.48 24.81
N GLY A 77 -1.60 1.25 24.54
CA GLY A 77 -2.39 0.24 23.82
C GLY A 77 -2.51 0.53 22.33
N HIS A 78 -1.73 1.45 21.77
CA HIS A 78 -1.70 1.69 20.32
C HIS A 78 -0.99 0.54 19.60
N LEU A 79 -1.61 0.03 18.53
CA LEU A 79 -1.04 -0.99 17.66
C LEU A 79 -0.50 -0.35 16.39
N TYR A 80 0.75 -0.68 16.09
CA TYR A 80 1.45 -0.29 14.89
C TYR A 80 1.83 -1.53 14.09
N GLY A 81 1.75 -1.45 12.77
CA GLY A 81 2.23 -2.45 11.84
C GLY A 81 3.48 -1.95 11.12
N VAL A 82 4.52 -2.78 11.10
CA VAL A 82 5.70 -2.61 10.27
C VAL A 82 5.64 -3.66 9.17
N PHE A 83 5.69 -3.22 7.92
CA PHE A 83 5.51 -4.08 6.77
C PHE A 83 6.67 -3.92 5.79
N PHE A 84 7.46 -4.97 5.64
CA PHE A 84 8.48 -5.03 4.60
C PHE A 84 7.86 -5.55 3.33
N ASP A 85 7.76 -4.70 2.30
CA ASP A 85 7.12 -5.01 1.02
C ASP A 85 8.16 -4.96 -0.09
N HIS A 86 8.32 -6.06 -0.82
CA HIS A 86 9.14 -6.14 -2.01
C HIS A 86 8.25 -6.46 -3.20
N SER A 87 7.95 -5.44 -4.00
CA SER A 87 7.12 -5.51 -5.20
C SER A 87 7.99 -5.52 -6.46
N ARG A 88 7.68 -6.40 -7.43
CA ARG A 88 8.36 -6.49 -8.74
C ARG A 88 7.33 -6.58 -9.85
N LEU A 89 7.53 -5.86 -10.95
CA LEU A 89 6.62 -5.96 -12.09
C LEU A 89 6.66 -7.38 -12.69
N VAL A 90 5.52 -7.86 -13.20
CA VAL A 90 5.41 -9.21 -13.77
C VAL A 90 6.24 -9.32 -15.05
N ASP A 91 6.02 -8.40 -15.99
CA ASP A 91 6.69 -8.41 -17.30
C ASP A 91 8.05 -7.71 -17.29
N ALA A 92 8.46 -7.21 -16.12
CA ALA A 92 9.80 -6.68 -15.92
C ALA A 92 10.30 -6.84 -14.47
N PRO A 93 10.78 -8.04 -14.12
CA PRO A 93 11.15 -8.37 -12.74
C PRO A 93 12.35 -7.57 -12.19
N ASP A 94 13.13 -6.91 -13.06
CA ASP A 94 14.21 -5.99 -12.72
C ASP A 94 13.70 -4.66 -12.15
N VAL A 95 12.47 -4.26 -12.50
CA VAL A 95 11.82 -3.08 -11.94
C VAL A 95 11.13 -3.45 -10.64
N ALA A 96 11.75 -3.03 -9.53
CA ALA A 96 11.33 -3.38 -8.19
C ALA A 96 11.15 -2.14 -7.31
N MET A 97 10.25 -2.27 -6.34
CA MET A 97 10.13 -1.33 -5.22
C MET A 97 10.26 -2.11 -3.92
N VAL A 98 11.14 -1.63 -3.05
CA VAL A 98 11.31 -2.15 -1.69
C VAL A 98 10.88 -1.06 -0.72
N GLN A 99 9.95 -1.39 0.17
CA GLN A 99 9.41 -0.46 1.17
C GLN A 99 9.44 -1.09 2.56
N CYS A 100 9.62 -0.25 3.57
CA CYS A 100 9.30 -0.53 4.96
C CYS A 100 8.14 0.40 5.33
N GLU A 101 6.90 -0.09 5.25
CA GLU A 101 5.70 0.68 5.60
C GLU A 101 5.50 0.64 7.12
N LEU A 102 5.22 1.79 7.74
CA LEU A 102 4.80 1.90 9.14
C LEU A 102 3.39 2.47 9.17
N GLU A 103 2.45 1.75 9.75
CA GLU A 103 1.04 2.15 9.83
C GLU A 103 0.52 2.04 11.26
N TYR A 104 -0.28 3.02 11.68
CA TYR A 104 -1.15 2.85 12.83
C TYR A 104 -2.35 1.98 12.43
N ILE A 105 -2.62 0.93 13.20
CA ILE A 105 -3.69 -0.03 12.91
C ILE A 105 -4.95 0.33 13.69
N ARG A 106 -4.83 0.39 15.02
CA ARG A 106 -5.91 0.65 15.97
C ARG A 106 -5.36 0.81 17.38
N SER A 107 -6.21 1.18 18.32
CA SER A 107 -5.91 1.14 19.75
C SER A 107 -6.72 0.08 20.47
N ARG A 108 -6.13 -0.57 21.46
CA ARG A 108 -6.77 -1.50 22.40
C ARG A 108 -6.81 -0.90 23.80
N THR A 109 -7.45 0.24 23.92
CA THR A 109 -7.55 0.99 25.18
C THR A 109 -8.97 1.50 25.38
N VAL A 110 -9.36 1.64 26.65
CA VAL A 110 -10.64 2.27 27.05
C VAL A 110 -10.52 3.79 27.09
N ARG A 111 -9.30 4.33 27.05
CA ARG A 111 -9.07 5.77 27.00
C ARG A 111 -9.45 6.31 25.61
N PRO A 112 -9.91 7.57 25.52
CA PRO A 112 -10.03 8.23 24.22
C PRO A 112 -8.70 8.18 23.47
N CYS A 113 -8.77 7.91 22.16
CA CYS A 113 -7.59 7.92 21.31
C CYS A 113 -7.17 9.38 21.07
N ASP A 114 -6.00 9.76 21.57
CA ASP A 114 -5.37 11.04 21.23
C ASP A 114 -4.57 10.85 19.93
N GLU A 115 -4.97 11.56 18.87
CA GLU A 115 -4.30 11.47 17.59
C GLU A 115 -2.86 11.99 17.65
N GLN A 116 -2.57 12.99 18.48
CA GLN A 116 -1.21 13.51 18.61
C GLN A 116 -0.30 12.48 19.28
N GLU A 117 -0.79 11.79 20.31
CA GLU A 117 -0.05 10.70 20.98
C GLU A 117 0.26 9.56 20.00
N VAL A 118 -0.70 9.20 19.14
CA VAL A 118 -0.49 8.20 18.08
C VAL A 118 0.62 8.62 17.11
N LEU A 119 0.61 9.87 16.66
CA LEU A 119 1.59 10.41 15.71
C LEU A 119 2.98 10.52 16.33
N ASP A 120 3.08 10.93 17.60
CA ASP A 120 4.33 11.03 18.33
C ASP A 120 4.97 9.64 18.53
N GLU A 121 4.18 8.64 18.92
CA GLU A 121 4.64 7.25 19.03
C GLU A 121 5.02 6.68 17.66
N LEU A 122 4.27 6.99 16.59
CA LEU A 122 4.61 6.59 15.23
C LEU A 122 5.96 7.16 14.79
N ASP A 123 6.26 8.42 15.14
CA ASP A 123 7.56 9.03 14.85
C ASP A 123 8.72 8.37 15.63
N VAL A 124 8.48 7.97 16.89
CA VAL A 124 9.44 7.19 17.67
C VAL A 124 9.75 5.86 16.99
N VAL A 125 8.72 5.12 16.56
CA VAL A 125 8.91 3.84 15.86
C VAL A 125 9.60 4.05 14.52
N ALA A 126 9.27 5.10 13.77
CA ALA A 126 9.91 5.43 12.50
C ALA A 126 11.42 5.68 12.67
N ARG A 127 11.82 6.51 13.63
CA ARG A 127 13.23 6.78 13.92
C ARG A 127 13.98 5.52 14.37
N TRP A 128 13.34 4.67 15.17
CA TRP A 128 13.91 3.39 15.57
C TRP A 128 14.14 2.49 14.35
N LEU A 129 13.15 2.36 13.45
CA LEU A 129 13.27 1.58 12.22
C LEU A 129 14.39 2.11 11.31
N GLU A 130 14.46 3.41 11.09
CA GLU A 130 15.53 4.04 10.29
C GLU A 130 16.92 3.72 10.83
N ALA A 131 17.09 3.76 12.16
CA ALA A 131 18.35 3.38 12.80
C ALA A 131 18.67 1.89 12.59
N GLN A 132 17.69 0.99 12.70
CA GLN A 132 17.90 -0.44 12.44
C GLN A 132 18.27 -0.71 10.97
N LEU A 133 17.59 -0.07 10.02
CA LEU A 133 17.86 -0.20 8.59
C LEU A 133 19.25 0.32 8.24
N THR A 134 19.64 1.48 8.79
CA THR A 134 20.97 2.06 8.62
C THR A 134 22.05 1.14 9.19
N ALA A 135 21.83 0.59 10.39
CA ALA A 135 22.76 -0.36 11.01
C ALA A 135 22.92 -1.65 10.20
N ALA A 136 21.88 -2.06 9.46
CA ALA A 136 21.92 -3.17 8.51
C ALA A 136 22.54 -2.80 7.14
N GLY A 137 22.99 -1.55 6.95
CA GLY A 137 23.63 -1.08 5.72
C GLY A 137 22.67 -0.68 4.61
N LEU A 138 21.41 -0.39 4.92
CA LEU A 138 20.39 0.02 3.95
C LEU A 138 20.25 1.56 3.90
N ASP A 139 20.30 2.15 2.71
CA ASP A 139 19.97 3.57 2.48
C ASP A 139 18.44 3.76 2.49
N ALA A 140 17.88 3.92 3.69
CA ALA A 140 16.45 4.14 3.88
C ALA A 140 16.10 5.63 3.79
N ARG A 141 15.11 5.95 2.95
CA ARG A 141 14.56 7.32 2.83
C ARG A 141 13.13 7.34 3.31
N ARG A 142 12.86 8.09 4.38
CA ARG A 142 11.50 8.30 4.86
C ARG A 142 10.68 9.06 3.83
N GLY A 143 9.44 8.63 3.63
CA GLY A 143 8.50 9.30 2.76
C GLY A 143 7.16 8.61 2.74
N VAL A 144 6.29 9.06 1.84
CA VAL A 144 4.93 8.56 1.65
C VAL A 144 4.73 7.95 0.25
N TYR A 145 5.82 7.63 -0.45
CA TYR A 145 5.80 7.13 -1.82
C TYR A 145 4.87 5.91 -1.96
N SER A 146 3.87 6.02 -2.82
CA SER A 146 2.87 4.97 -2.99
C SER A 146 3.20 4.02 -4.13
N LYS A 147 2.57 2.85 -4.07
CA LYS A 147 2.53 1.89 -5.19
C LYS A 147 1.98 2.51 -6.47
N LEU A 148 1.04 3.46 -6.38
CA LEU A 148 0.51 4.17 -7.55
C LEU A 148 1.59 5.06 -8.20
N SER A 149 2.32 5.81 -7.37
CA SER A 149 3.45 6.64 -7.85
C SER A 149 4.54 5.76 -8.48
N PHE A 150 4.90 4.65 -7.84
CA PHE A 150 5.82 3.65 -8.39
C PHE A 150 5.42 3.16 -9.78
N LEU A 151 4.17 2.72 -9.96
CA LEU A 151 3.70 2.22 -11.25
C LEU A 151 3.67 3.32 -12.32
N ARG A 152 3.24 4.54 -11.95
CA ARG A 152 3.24 5.69 -12.87
C ARG A 152 4.65 6.10 -13.30
N ASP A 153 5.60 6.13 -12.36
CA ASP A 153 6.98 6.48 -12.65
C ASP A 153 7.67 5.37 -13.48
N SER A 154 7.31 4.11 -13.23
CA SER A 154 7.77 2.97 -14.04
C SER A 154 7.29 3.08 -15.49
N VAL A 155 6.01 3.36 -15.72
CA VAL A 155 5.47 3.58 -17.07
C VAL A 155 6.06 4.85 -17.72
N ARG A 156 6.25 5.93 -16.95
CA ARG A 156 6.84 7.16 -17.50
C ARG A 156 8.29 6.93 -17.95
N SER A 157 9.07 6.14 -17.20
CA SER A 157 10.46 5.82 -17.53
C SER A 157 10.59 4.77 -18.62
N ARG A 158 9.65 3.82 -18.68
CA ARG A 158 9.56 2.77 -19.70
C ARG A 158 8.12 2.65 -20.25
N PRO A 159 7.77 3.46 -21.26
CA PRO A 159 6.41 3.50 -21.81
C PRO A 159 5.92 2.17 -22.39
N ASP A 160 6.84 1.28 -22.77
CA ASP A 160 6.56 -0.09 -23.22
C ASP A 160 5.90 -0.96 -22.14
N LEU A 161 5.96 -0.58 -20.86
CA LEU A 161 5.29 -1.29 -19.78
C LEU A 161 3.81 -0.97 -19.65
N ALA A 162 3.32 0.09 -20.30
CA ALA A 162 1.91 0.42 -20.23
C ALA A 162 1.07 -0.76 -20.74
N GLU A 163 0.07 -1.19 -19.97
CA GLU A 163 -0.89 -2.15 -20.50
C GLU A 163 -1.63 -1.47 -21.66
N VAL A 164 -1.62 -2.13 -22.83
CA VAL A 164 -2.38 -1.68 -23.99
C VAL A 164 -3.86 -1.92 -23.68
N PRO A 165 -4.73 -0.90 -23.85
CA PRO A 165 -6.15 -0.98 -23.52
C PRO A 165 -6.92 -2.03 -24.35
#